data_AF-A0A2H0BCY5-F1
#
_entry.id   AF-A0A2H0BCY5-F1
#
_cell.length_a   1.000
_cell.length_b   1.000
_cell.length_c   1.000
_cell.angle_alpha   90.00
_cell.angle_beta   90.00
_cell.angle_gamma   90.00
#
_symmetry.space_group_name_H-M   'P 1'
#
loop_
_entity.id
_entity.type
_entity.pdbx_description
1 polymer ?
#
loop_
_entity_poly.entity_id
_entity_poly.type
_entity_poly.pdbx_seq_one_letter_code
_entity_poly.pdbx_strand_id
1 'polypeptide(L)'
;MSIRELIEKINIFKTQAPDSDEGEIISYEEDGKISSRAGWYRSLFQKLFLSLTIILVSSLSFGIGRLSVSNDREPVRIEYDPSLTASDSMNDSSAKKQQATKLNQTANALNAVGSDAVAVSKNGTRYHYLHCGGAKQIKKENKIVFATKDAAEAAGFTLAANCKPR
;
A
#
# COMPACT_ATOMS: atom_id res chain seq x y z
N MET A 1 51.85 -24.90 36.76
CA MET A 1 50.93 -23.75 36.84
C MET A 1 50.25 -23.82 38.20
N SER A 2 50.54 -22.86 39.08
CA SER A 2 50.26 -22.99 40.52
C SER A 2 48.79 -22.68 40.84
N ILE A 3 48.19 -23.40 41.78
CA ILE A 3 46.80 -23.17 42.26
C ILE A 3 46.57 -21.70 42.66
N ARG A 4 47.63 -20.98 43.06
CA ARG A 4 47.59 -19.55 43.38
C ARG A 4 47.30 -18.65 42.17
N GLU A 5 47.79 -18.97 40.97
CA GLU A 5 47.46 -18.23 39.73
C GLU A 5 45.99 -18.43 39.31
N LEU A 6 45.44 -19.62 39.55
CA LEU A 6 44.05 -19.94 39.24
C LEU A 6 43.08 -19.16 40.14
N ILE A 7 43.41 -19.02 41.42
CA ILE A 7 42.60 -18.24 42.38
C ILE A 7 42.64 -16.75 42.04
N GLU A 8 43.80 -16.22 41.64
CA GLU A 8 43.93 -14.81 41.26
C GLU A 8 43.13 -14.48 39.98
N LYS A 9 43.18 -15.34 38.96
CA LYS A 9 42.39 -15.17 37.73
C LYS A 9 40.87 -15.28 37.96
N ILE A 10 40.42 -16.13 38.89
CA ILE A 10 39.00 -16.24 39.26
C ILE A 10 38.51 -14.96 39.97
N ASN A 11 39.34 -14.36 40.83
CA ASN A 11 38.96 -13.15 41.55
C ASN A 11 38.90 -11.91 40.64
N ILE A 12 39.73 -11.85 39.60
CA ILE A 12 39.69 -10.80 38.58
C ILE A 12 38.45 -10.93 37.66
N PHE A 13 37.99 -12.15 37.39
CA PHE A 13 36.85 -12.37 36.49
C PHE A 13 35.48 -12.07 37.15
N LYS A 14 35.42 -12.03 38.49
CA LYS A 14 34.16 -11.79 39.24
C LYS A 14 33.75 -10.31 39.32
N THR A 15 34.60 -9.37 38.91
CA THR A 15 34.32 -7.92 39.01
C THR A 15 33.76 -7.29 37.74
N GLN A 16 33.40 -8.09 36.72
CA GLN A 16 32.81 -7.57 35.48
C GLN A 16 31.53 -8.34 35.11
N ALA A 17 30.53 -8.26 35.98
CA ALA A 17 29.13 -8.49 35.59
C ALA A 17 28.45 -7.11 35.50
N PRO A 18 27.71 -6.80 34.42
CA PRO A 18 26.95 -5.56 34.34
C PRO A 18 25.77 -5.63 35.31
N ASP A 19 25.90 -5.00 36.48
CA ASP A 19 24.74 -4.58 37.26
C ASP A 19 24.03 -3.46 36.50
N SER A 20 23.16 -3.88 35.58
CA SER A 20 22.03 -3.06 35.15
C SER A 20 21.03 -3.04 36.30
N ASP A 21 21.21 -2.15 37.27
CA ASP A 21 20.17 -1.56 38.14
C ASP A 21 20.80 -0.79 39.33
N GLU A 22 21.79 0.07 39.08
CA GLU A 22 22.17 1.12 40.04
C GLU A 22 21.63 2.45 39.54
N GLY A 23 20.71 3.02 40.31
CA GLY A 23 20.02 4.27 40.02
C GLY A 23 20.99 5.39 39.63
N GLU A 24 20.61 6.10 38.58
CA GLU A 24 21.23 7.35 38.14
C GLU A 24 21.32 8.30 39.34
N ILE A 25 22.53 8.48 39.88
CA ILE A 25 22.83 9.54 40.83
C ILE A 25 22.71 10.88 40.07
N ILE A 26 21.52 11.46 40.16
CA ILE A 26 21.26 12.82 39.70
C ILE A 26 21.95 13.76 40.69
N SER A 27 23.17 14.16 40.37
CA SER A 27 23.85 15.28 41.01
C SER A 27 23.12 16.56 40.63
N TYR A 28 22.48 17.20 41.59
CA TYR A 28 21.84 18.50 41.42
C TYR A 28 22.92 19.58 41.51
N GLU A 29 23.34 20.11 40.36
CA GLU A 29 24.08 21.37 40.29
C GLU A 29 23.13 22.52 40.68
N GLU A 30 23.62 23.47 41.47
CA GLU A 30 22.87 24.54 42.14
C GLU A 30 22.16 25.53 41.18
N ASP A 31 22.30 25.33 39.86
CA ASP A 31 21.67 26.11 38.81
C ASP A 31 20.51 25.39 38.09
N GLY A 32 19.93 24.33 38.67
CA GLY A 32 18.63 23.78 38.23
C GLY A 32 18.56 23.35 36.76
N LYS A 33 19.70 23.20 36.09
CA LYS A 33 19.79 22.73 34.72
C LYS A 33 20.49 21.40 34.72
N ILE A 34 19.69 20.35 34.53
CA ILE A 34 20.16 19.03 34.16
C ILE A 34 20.85 19.18 32.79
N SER A 35 22.14 19.49 32.76
CA SER A 35 22.95 19.43 31.54
C SER A 35 23.34 17.97 31.29
N SER A 36 22.36 17.09 31.17
CA SER A 36 22.58 15.83 30.49
C SER A 36 22.75 16.16 29.02
N ARG A 37 24.02 16.19 28.57
CA ARG A 37 24.45 16.31 27.16
C ARG A 37 23.80 15.27 26.22
N ALA A 38 23.01 14.33 26.75
CA ALA A 38 22.20 13.36 26.02
C ALA A 38 20.74 13.79 25.74
N GLY A 39 20.23 14.88 26.33
CA GLY A 39 18.82 15.28 26.24
C GLY A 39 18.39 15.91 24.90
N TRP A 40 19.28 16.67 24.26
CA TRP A 40 19.02 17.35 22.97
C TRP A 40 18.85 16.38 21.79
N TYR A 41 19.56 15.24 21.81
CA TYR A 41 19.40 14.19 20.80
C TYR A 41 17.98 13.62 20.85
N ARG A 42 17.39 13.45 22.04
CA ARG A 42 16.07 12.82 22.23
C ARG A 42 14.93 13.56 21.52
N SER A 43 14.89 14.89 21.60
CA SER A 43 13.85 15.71 20.95
C SER A 43 14.07 15.91 19.45
N LEU A 44 15.33 15.92 19.00
CA LEU A 44 15.67 15.99 17.57
C LEU A 44 15.48 14.62 16.89
N PHE A 45 15.80 13.53 17.60
CA PHE A 45 15.56 12.17 17.14
C PHE A 45 14.09 11.92 16.94
N GLN A 46 13.18 12.29 17.84
CA GLN A 46 11.76 12.01 17.62
C GLN A 46 11.20 12.57 16.29
N LYS A 47 11.67 13.75 15.87
CA LYS A 47 11.26 14.35 14.58
C LYS A 47 12.01 13.77 13.39
N LEU A 48 13.31 13.52 13.51
CA LEU A 48 14.14 12.98 12.42
C LEU A 48 14.01 11.46 12.26
N PHE A 49 13.73 10.73 13.33
CA PHE A 49 13.63 9.28 13.39
C PHE A 49 12.48 8.79 12.51
N LEU A 50 11.29 9.39 12.63
CA LEU A 50 10.17 9.03 11.77
C LEU A 50 10.52 9.20 10.28
N SER A 51 11.12 10.34 9.92
CA SER A 51 11.54 10.61 8.52
C SER A 51 12.62 9.63 8.05
N LEU A 52 13.64 9.38 8.87
CA LEU A 52 14.74 8.46 8.57
C LEU A 52 14.25 7.01 8.43
N THR A 53 13.35 6.55 9.31
CA THR A 53 12.78 5.20 9.25
C THR A 53 11.96 5.00 7.98
N ILE A 54 11.17 6.00 7.55
CA ILE A 54 10.42 5.92 6.30
C ILE A 54 11.37 5.79 5.09
N ILE A 55 12.44 6.60 5.06
CA ILE A 55 13.45 6.53 3.98
C ILE A 55 14.14 5.16 3.96
N LEU A 56 14.49 4.63 5.13
CA LEU A 56 15.18 3.35 5.26
C LEU A 56 14.28 2.17 4.84
N VAL A 57 13.02 2.14 5.29
CA VAL A 57 12.02 1.13 4.88
C VAL A 57 11.73 1.20 3.38
N SER A 58 11.62 2.41 2.82
CA SER A 58 11.40 2.62 1.38
C SER A 58 12.58 2.09 0.55
N SER A 59 13.81 2.40 0.97
CA SER A 59 15.03 1.98 0.26
C SER A 59 15.19 0.46 0.30
N LEU A 60 14.87 -0.16 1.44
CA LEU A 60 14.91 -1.61 1.62
C LEU A 60 13.86 -2.31 0.74
N SER A 61 12.62 -1.81 0.73
CA SER A 61 11.53 -2.36 -0.09
C SER A 61 11.82 -2.23 -1.58
N PHE A 62 12.37 -1.08 -2.00
CA PHE A 62 12.77 -0.84 -3.38
C PHE A 62 13.91 -1.76 -3.82
N GLY A 63 14.92 -1.95 -2.95
CA GLY A 63 16.04 -2.87 -3.20
C GLY A 63 15.55 -4.30 -3.46
N ILE A 64 14.62 -4.79 -2.64
CA ILE A 64 14.04 -6.14 -2.78
C ILE A 64 13.28 -6.29 -4.11
N GLY A 65 12.45 -5.29 -4.47
CA GLY A 65 11.72 -5.31 -5.74
C GLY A 65 12.63 -5.32 -6.97
N ARG A 66 13.76 -4.61 -6.92
CA ARG A 66 14.72 -4.55 -8.04
C ARG A 66 15.50 -5.87 -8.21
N LEU A 67 15.77 -6.59 -7.12
CA LEU A 67 16.38 -7.92 -7.17
C LEU A 67 15.45 -8.98 -7.78
N SER A 68 14.13 -8.83 -7.63
CA SER A 68 13.15 -9.79 -8.18
C SER A 68 13.08 -9.83 -9.72
N VAL A 69 13.74 -8.90 -10.42
CA VAL A 69 13.75 -8.82 -11.89
C VAL A 69 15.00 -9.48 -12.49
N SER A 70 15.95 -9.95 -11.68
CA SER A 70 17.19 -10.60 -12.13
C SER A 70 17.01 -12.10 -12.43
N ASN A 71 16.00 -12.47 -13.20
CA ASN A 71 15.93 -13.81 -13.78
C ASN A 71 15.85 -13.64 -15.30
N ASP A 72 16.78 -14.27 -16.02
CA ASP A 72 16.79 -14.32 -17.48
C ASP A 72 15.50 -15.01 -17.95
N ARG A 73 14.46 -14.22 -18.18
CA ARG A 73 13.20 -14.69 -18.77
C ARG A 73 13.43 -14.74 -20.26
N GLU A 74 13.41 -15.95 -20.79
CA GLU A 74 13.44 -16.16 -22.24
C GLU A 74 12.28 -15.39 -22.89
N PRO A 75 12.53 -14.59 -23.94
CA PRO A 75 11.50 -13.76 -24.54
C PRO A 75 10.42 -14.65 -25.14
N VAL A 76 9.19 -14.52 -24.62
CA VAL A 76 8.01 -15.21 -25.16
C VAL A 76 7.77 -14.71 -26.58
N ARG A 77 8.10 -15.53 -27.57
CA ARG A 77 7.78 -15.29 -28.98
C ARG A 77 6.30 -15.58 -29.21
N ILE A 78 5.56 -14.57 -29.63
CA ILE A 78 4.16 -14.72 -30.05
C ILE A 78 4.20 -15.00 -31.55
N GLU A 79 4.01 -16.27 -31.93
CA GLU A 79 3.81 -16.68 -33.32
C GLU A 79 2.34 -16.38 -33.68
N TYR A 80 2.11 -15.50 -34.65
CA TYR A 80 0.77 -15.20 -35.14
C TYR A 80 0.50 -16.06 -36.38
N ASP A 81 -0.59 -16.83 -36.35
CA ASP A 81 -1.05 -17.59 -37.50
C ASP A 81 -1.58 -16.60 -38.57
N PRO A 82 -0.96 -16.52 -39.76
CA PRO A 82 -1.38 -15.59 -40.80
C PRO A 82 -2.79 -15.87 -41.35
N SER A 83 -3.37 -17.05 -41.06
CA SER A 83 -4.75 -17.39 -41.46
C SER A 83 -5.83 -16.62 -40.68
N LEU A 84 -5.51 -16.06 -39.51
CA LEU A 84 -6.44 -15.25 -38.71
C LEU A 84 -6.42 -13.75 -39.07
N THR A 85 -5.41 -13.30 -39.84
CA THR A 85 -5.24 -11.88 -40.23
C THR A 85 -5.84 -11.58 -41.61
N ALA A 86 -6.24 -12.60 -42.37
CA ALA A 86 -6.78 -12.44 -43.73
C ALA A 86 -8.26 -12.03 -43.79
N SER A 87 -8.95 -11.87 -42.65
CA SER A 87 -10.37 -11.49 -42.62
C SER A 87 -10.64 -10.02 -42.26
N ASP A 88 -9.64 -9.24 -41.86
CA ASP A 88 -9.79 -7.79 -41.63
C ASP A 88 -8.86 -6.99 -42.55
N SER A 89 -9.14 -7.07 -43.86
CA SER A 89 -8.62 -6.12 -44.84
C SER A 89 -9.75 -5.20 -45.29
N MET A 90 -10.04 -4.18 -44.50
CA MET A 90 -10.51 -2.91 -45.04
C MET A 90 -9.84 -1.73 -44.32
N ASN A 91 -8.98 -1.07 -45.10
CA ASN A 91 -8.67 0.36 -45.06
C ASN A 91 -7.90 0.89 -43.84
N ASP A 92 -6.58 1.03 -43.97
CA ASP A 92 -5.95 2.36 -44.05
C ASP A 92 -4.42 2.22 -44.19
N SER A 93 -3.91 2.59 -45.36
CA SER A 93 -2.48 2.75 -45.60
C SER A 93 -2.11 4.20 -45.36
N SER A 94 -1.62 4.50 -44.16
CA SER A 94 -0.59 5.52 -43.97
C SER A 94 0.26 5.17 -42.76
N ALA A 95 1.30 4.38 -43.05
CA ALA A 95 2.45 4.25 -42.19
C ALA A 95 3.06 5.63 -41.92
N LYS A 96 3.18 6.02 -40.65
CA LYS A 96 4.46 6.31 -39.97
C LYS A 96 4.25 7.06 -38.63
N LYS A 97 3.91 6.34 -37.57
CA LYS A 97 4.67 6.37 -36.30
C LYS A 97 4.08 5.35 -35.34
N GLN A 98 4.94 4.42 -34.94
CA GLN A 98 4.68 3.50 -33.85
C GLN A 98 4.41 4.29 -32.56
N GLN A 99 3.62 3.66 -31.70
CA GLN A 99 3.67 3.78 -30.23
C GLN A 99 2.84 4.89 -29.57
N ALA A 100 1.51 4.76 -29.66
CA ALA A 100 0.59 5.28 -28.64
C ALA A 100 -0.75 4.53 -28.65
N THR A 101 -0.75 3.20 -28.52
CA THR A 101 -2.02 2.45 -28.44
C THR A 101 -1.96 1.38 -27.36
N LYS A 102 -1.76 1.82 -26.10
CA LYS A 102 -2.23 1.08 -24.92
C LYS A 102 -2.98 2.00 -23.96
N LEU A 103 -3.85 2.85 -24.52
CA LEU A 103 -4.79 3.68 -23.76
C LEU A 103 -6.26 3.48 -24.18
N ASN A 104 -6.54 2.60 -25.15
CA ASN A 104 -7.90 2.37 -25.66
C ASN A 104 -8.47 0.96 -25.41
N GLN A 105 -7.72 0.06 -24.77
CA GLN A 105 -8.27 -1.21 -24.25
C GLN A 105 -8.69 -1.13 -22.78
N THR A 106 -8.43 -0.01 -22.10
CA THR A 106 -9.06 0.32 -20.81
C THR A 106 -10.35 1.13 -20.98
N ALA A 107 -10.60 1.71 -22.15
CA ALA A 107 -11.83 2.46 -22.42
C ALA A 107 -13.07 1.57 -22.65
N ASN A 108 -12.90 0.28 -22.98
CA ASN A 108 -14.02 -0.66 -23.11
C ASN A 108 -14.29 -1.50 -21.85
N ALA A 109 -13.33 -1.58 -20.91
CA ALA A 109 -13.56 -2.14 -19.57
C ALA A 109 -14.10 -1.10 -18.58
N LEU A 110 -13.91 0.21 -18.83
CA LEU A 110 -14.55 1.29 -18.09
C LEU A 110 -16.00 1.55 -18.53
N ASN A 111 -16.38 1.17 -19.76
CA ASN A 111 -17.76 1.26 -20.25
C ASN A 111 -18.62 0.01 -19.97
N ALA A 112 -18.01 -1.10 -19.54
CA ALA A 112 -18.74 -2.24 -18.96
C ALA A 112 -19.21 -1.98 -17.51
N VAL A 113 -18.83 -0.84 -16.92
CA VAL A 113 -19.35 -0.30 -15.63
C VAL A 113 -20.38 0.81 -15.90
N GLY A 114 -20.94 0.88 -17.12
CA GLY A 114 -21.73 2.02 -17.59
C GLY A 114 -23.25 1.85 -17.58
N SER A 115 -23.79 0.63 -17.59
CA SER A 115 -25.23 0.40 -17.77
C SER A 115 -25.95 -0.16 -16.54
N ASP A 116 -25.28 -1.00 -15.75
CA ASP A 116 -25.91 -1.77 -14.66
C ASP A 116 -25.35 -1.46 -13.27
N ALA A 117 -24.51 -0.43 -13.17
CA ALA A 117 -23.99 0.02 -11.89
C ALA A 117 -25.10 0.63 -11.03
N VAL A 118 -25.21 0.12 -9.81
CA VAL A 118 -26.25 0.50 -8.83
C VAL A 118 -25.61 1.11 -7.59
N ALA A 119 -26.21 2.17 -7.08
CA ALA A 119 -25.83 2.82 -5.84
C ALA A 119 -26.79 2.42 -4.71
N VAL A 120 -26.24 2.01 -3.57
CA VAL A 120 -26.99 1.80 -2.34
C VAL A 120 -26.58 2.84 -1.29
N SER A 121 -27.47 3.05 -0.33
CA SER A 121 -27.15 3.77 0.89
C SER A 121 -26.71 2.76 1.96
N LYS A 122 -25.62 3.03 2.66
CA LYS A 122 -25.16 2.25 3.82
C LYS A 122 -26.23 2.08 4.90
N ASN A 123 -27.11 3.07 5.03
CA ASN A 123 -28.22 3.08 6.00
C ASN A 123 -29.57 2.67 5.38
N GLY A 124 -29.60 2.36 4.08
CA GLY A 124 -30.81 1.95 3.39
C GLY A 124 -30.84 0.46 3.14
N THR A 125 -32.01 -0.07 2.84
CA THR A 125 -32.20 -1.46 2.39
C THR A 125 -32.47 -1.55 0.89
N ARG A 126 -32.36 -0.42 0.17
CA ARG A 126 -32.75 -0.31 -1.23
C ARG A 126 -31.60 0.15 -2.11
N TYR A 127 -31.51 -0.43 -3.30
CA TYR A 127 -30.58 0.01 -4.34
C TYR A 127 -31.28 0.88 -5.38
N HIS A 128 -30.52 1.81 -5.94
CA HIS A 128 -30.94 2.79 -6.94
C HIS A 128 -29.97 2.77 -8.12
N TYR A 129 -30.46 2.87 -9.34
CA TYR A 129 -29.57 3.07 -10.48
C TYR A 129 -28.93 4.47 -10.46
N LEU A 130 -27.75 4.60 -11.06
CA LEU A 130 -27.00 5.88 -11.12
C LEU A 130 -27.80 7.03 -11.77
N HIS A 131 -28.76 6.73 -12.63
CA HIS A 131 -29.64 7.73 -13.27
C HIS A 131 -30.80 8.20 -12.38
N CYS A 132 -31.11 7.49 -11.29
CA CYS A 132 -32.23 7.84 -10.43
C CYS A 132 -31.90 9.00 -9.49
N GLY A 133 -32.88 9.88 -9.24
CA GLY A 133 -32.74 10.99 -8.29
C GLY A 133 -32.32 10.53 -6.88
N GLY A 134 -32.78 9.36 -6.45
CA GLY A 134 -32.38 8.76 -5.18
C GLY A 134 -30.88 8.52 -5.06
N ALA A 135 -30.21 8.08 -6.14
CA ALA A 135 -28.76 7.85 -6.15
C ALA A 135 -27.92 9.15 -6.08
N LYS A 136 -28.51 10.30 -6.45
CA LYS A 136 -27.86 11.62 -6.39
C LYS A 136 -28.01 12.28 -5.01
N GLN A 137 -29.05 11.93 -4.27
CA GLN A 137 -29.32 12.47 -2.93
C GLN A 137 -28.54 11.74 -1.82
N ILE A 138 -27.99 10.57 -2.10
CA ILE A 138 -27.16 9.83 -1.13
C ILE A 138 -25.84 10.58 -0.94
N LYS A 139 -25.55 10.94 0.30
CA LYS A 139 -24.29 11.54 0.71
C LYS A 139 -23.11 10.63 0.33
N LYS A 140 -21.99 11.21 -0.11
CA LYS A 140 -20.83 10.44 -0.60
C LYS A 140 -20.30 9.46 0.46
N GLU A 141 -20.40 9.84 1.73
CA GLU A 141 -19.95 9.06 2.89
C GLU A 141 -20.80 7.79 3.13
N ASN A 142 -22.05 7.79 2.65
CA ASN A 142 -22.99 6.67 2.79
C ASN A 142 -23.28 5.97 1.45
N LYS A 143 -22.60 6.36 0.36
CA LYS A 143 -22.84 5.83 -0.98
C LYS A 143 -21.92 4.64 -1.24
N ILE A 144 -22.50 3.48 -1.52
CA ILE A 144 -21.76 2.29 -1.97
C ILE A 144 -22.24 1.99 -3.39
N VAL A 145 -21.32 1.77 -4.33
CA VAL A 145 -21.64 1.49 -5.73
C VAL A 145 -21.23 0.05 -6.05
N PHE A 146 -22.20 -0.74 -6.51
CA PHE A 146 -21.98 -2.09 -7.01
C PHE A 146 -21.96 -2.09 -8.53
N ALA A 147 -21.17 -2.98 -9.11
CA ALA A 147 -21.02 -3.10 -10.57
C ALA A 147 -22.27 -3.67 -11.25
N THR A 148 -23.08 -4.47 -10.54
CA THR A 148 -24.28 -5.13 -11.08
C THR A 148 -25.42 -5.15 -10.05
N LYS A 149 -26.67 -5.25 -10.54
CA LYS A 149 -27.87 -5.43 -9.70
C LYS A 149 -27.80 -6.72 -8.86
N ASP A 150 -27.30 -7.81 -9.46
CA ASP A 150 -27.21 -9.12 -8.80
C ASP A 150 -26.29 -9.07 -7.58
N ALA A 151 -25.21 -8.28 -7.63
CA ALA A 151 -24.34 -8.08 -6.49
C ALA A 151 -25.03 -7.31 -5.34
N ALA A 152 -25.92 -6.37 -5.66
CA ALA A 152 -26.71 -5.65 -4.66
C ALA A 152 -27.81 -6.53 -4.06
N GLU A 153 -28.48 -7.36 -4.87
CA GLU A 153 -29.50 -8.30 -4.40
C GLU A 153 -28.90 -9.42 -3.55
N ALA A 154 -27.72 -9.95 -3.92
CA ALA A 154 -26.96 -10.90 -3.10
C ALA A 154 -26.54 -10.31 -1.75
N ALA A 155 -26.35 -8.99 -1.68
CA ALA A 155 -26.09 -8.27 -0.43
C ALA A 155 -27.38 -7.91 0.34
N GLY A 156 -28.56 -8.34 -0.12
CA GLY A 156 -29.85 -8.18 0.55
C GLY A 156 -30.55 -6.84 0.29
N PHE A 157 -30.13 -6.09 -0.73
CA PHE A 157 -30.78 -4.82 -1.10
C PHE A 157 -31.87 -5.05 -2.15
N THR A 158 -33.02 -4.40 -1.98
CA THR A 158 -34.16 -4.48 -2.92
C THR A 158 -34.23 -3.27 -3.85
N LEU A 159 -34.85 -3.41 -5.04
CA LEU A 159 -35.06 -2.27 -5.94
C LEU A 159 -35.89 -1.18 -5.27
N ALA A 160 -35.44 0.08 -5.38
CA ALA A 160 -36.20 1.21 -4.89
C ALA A 160 -37.49 1.44 -5.71
N ALA A 161 -38.64 1.57 -5.05
CA ALA A 161 -39.94 1.83 -5.69
C ALA A 161 -39.98 3.10 -6.56
N ASN A 162 -39.12 4.09 -6.24
CA ASN A 162 -38.99 5.35 -6.98
C ASN A 162 -38.02 5.26 -8.17
N CYS A 163 -37.49 4.08 -8.46
CA CYS A 163 -36.46 3.86 -9.47
C CYS A 163 -36.96 2.86 -10.50
N LYS A 164 -36.98 3.24 -11.78
CA LYS A 164 -37.37 2.35 -12.87
C LYS A 164 -36.13 1.73 -13.52
N PRO A 165 -36.12 0.40 -13.77
CA PRO A 165 -35.13 -0.20 -14.65
C PRO A 165 -35.27 0.40 -16.05
N ARG A 166 -34.16 0.52 -16.78
CA ARG A 166 -34.14 1.09 -18.12
C ARG A 166 -34.27 0.01 -19.18
#